data_AF-A0A9E4AR03-F1
#
_entry.id   AF-A0A9E4AR03-F1
#
_cell.length_a   1.000
_cell.length_b   1.000
_cell.length_c   1.000
_cell.angle_alpha   90.00
_cell.angle_beta   90.00
_cell.angle_gamma   90.00
#
_symmetry.space_group_name_H-M   'P 1'
#
loop_
_entity.id
_entity.type
_entity.pdbx_description
1 polymer ?
#
loop_
_entity_poly.entity_id
_entity_poly.type
_entity_poly.pdbx_seq_one_letter_code
_entity_poly.pdbx_strand_id
1 'polypeptide(L)'
;MPIDPAKHIDEINEKGFSIAEGMIEPEFCDRIKAEISRLENVAPPAIVQNEFTGYKTLRYFDLLNEDAVWQQVAIHPPVLNVIRGVLGSDCLLSTMGTAVIDPGETTQRIHCDDSLYGIARPHKHLVCNTMWALSDFTEENGATRLVPYSHKLDHYPDYQLSR
;
A
#
# COMPACT_ATOMS: atom_id res chain seq x y z
N MET A 1 -0.30 3.58 -19.72
CA MET A 1 0.72 4.59 -20.11
C MET A 1 2.12 4.19 -19.61
N PRO A 2 3.23 4.46 -20.32
CA PRO A 2 4.55 4.13 -19.80
C PRO A 2 4.97 5.13 -18.72
N ILE A 3 5.08 4.68 -17.47
CA ILE A 3 5.79 5.43 -16.44
C ILE A 3 7.30 5.29 -16.65
N ASP A 4 8.07 6.20 -16.05
CA ASP A 4 9.54 6.07 -15.95
C ASP A 4 9.89 5.40 -14.62
N PRO A 5 10.29 4.10 -14.61
CA PRO A 5 10.63 3.43 -13.37
C PRO A 5 11.81 4.07 -12.64
N ALA A 6 12.78 4.63 -13.38
CA ALA A 6 13.98 5.24 -12.78
C ALA A 6 13.60 6.44 -11.92
N LYS A 7 12.73 7.32 -12.43
CA LYS A 7 12.16 8.44 -11.66
C LYS A 7 11.54 7.96 -10.34
N HIS A 8 10.69 6.94 -10.38
CA HIS A 8 10.01 6.45 -9.17
C HIS A 8 10.98 5.81 -8.18
N ILE A 9 11.98 5.07 -8.66
CA ILE A 9 13.04 4.48 -7.83
C ILE A 9 13.86 5.60 -7.15
N ASP A 10 14.25 6.63 -7.90
CA ASP A 10 15.01 7.77 -7.38
C ASP A 10 14.22 8.53 -6.31
N GLU A 11 12.94 8.81 -6.57
CA GLU A 11 12.05 9.44 -5.58
C GLU A 11 11.90 8.60 -4.30
N ILE A 12 11.72 7.28 -4.42
CA ILE A 12 11.63 6.39 -3.25
C ILE A 12 12.94 6.40 -2.46
N ASN A 13 14.09 6.34 -3.13
CA ASN A 13 15.39 6.41 -2.47
C ASN A 13 15.64 7.77 -1.82
N GLU A 14 15.19 8.86 -2.45
CA GLU A 14 15.39 10.22 -1.98
C GLU A 14 14.47 10.57 -0.80
N LYS A 15 13.14 10.46 -0.97
CA LYS A 15 12.13 10.96 -0.02
C LYS A 15 11.27 9.87 0.62
N GLY A 16 11.43 8.60 0.22
CA GLY A 16 10.80 7.45 0.87
C GLY A 16 9.48 6.99 0.23
N PHE A 17 8.99 7.67 -0.80
CA PHE A 17 7.78 7.32 -1.54
C PHE A 17 7.77 7.96 -2.93
N SER A 18 6.88 7.49 -3.80
CA SER A 18 6.55 8.13 -5.07
C SER A 18 5.07 7.93 -5.39
N ILE A 19 4.48 8.87 -6.15
CA ILE A 19 3.06 8.84 -6.55
C ILE A 19 3.01 8.74 -8.08
N ALA A 20 2.26 7.76 -8.59
CA ALA A 20 2.05 7.55 -10.03
C ALA A 20 0.57 7.73 -10.37
N GLU A 21 0.27 8.77 -11.16
CA GLU A 21 -1.09 9.04 -11.64
C GLU A 21 -1.39 8.28 -12.93
N GLY A 22 -2.63 7.85 -13.12
CA GLY A 22 -3.05 7.15 -14.34
C GLY A 22 -2.31 5.83 -14.58
N MET A 23 -1.93 5.15 -13.49
CA MET A 23 -1.09 3.94 -13.55
C MET A 23 -1.79 2.75 -14.20
N ILE A 24 -3.13 2.73 -14.15
CA ILE A 24 -3.97 1.68 -14.74
C ILE A 24 -5.11 2.27 -15.54
N GLU A 25 -5.54 1.49 -16.54
CA GLU A 25 -6.68 1.84 -17.37
C GLU A 25 -7.99 1.80 -16.54
N PRO A 26 -8.96 2.69 -16.81
CA PRO A 26 -10.23 2.74 -16.07
C PRO A 26 -10.94 1.38 -16.01
N GLU A 27 -10.96 0.64 -17.11
CA GLU A 27 -11.59 -0.68 -17.21
C GLU A 27 -10.95 -1.71 -16.26
N PHE A 28 -9.63 -1.62 -16.02
CA PHE A 28 -8.96 -2.49 -15.06
C PHE A 28 -9.29 -2.10 -13.62
N CYS A 29 -9.39 -0.79 -13.34
CA CYS A 29 -9.86 -0.29 -12.05
C CYS A 29 -11.29 -0.77 -11.75
N ASP A 30 -12.19 -0.72 -12.74
CA ASP A 30 -13.58 -1.18 -12.61
C ASP A 30 -13.66 -2.68 -12.33
N ARG A 31 -12.80 -3.49 -12.95
CA ARG A 31 -12.70 -4.94 -12.66
C ARG A 31 -12.27 -5.20 -11.22
N ILE A 32 -11.29 -4.46 -10.69
CA ILE A 32 -10.85 -4.60 -9.30
C ILE A 32 -11.99 -4.21 -8.35
N LYS A 33 -12.69 -3.11 -8.62
CA LYS A 33 -13.86 -2.67 -7.82
C LYS A 33 -14.98 -3.70 -7.83
N ALA A 34 -15.33 -4.23 -9.00
CA ALA A 34 -16.38 -5.24 -9.13
C ALA A 34 -16.04 -6.49 -8.31
N GLU A 35 -14.77 -6.87 -8.27
CA GLU A 35 -14.31 -8.01 -7.48
C GLU A 35 -14.35 -7.72 -5.97
N ILE A 36 -14.01 -6.52 -5.52
CA ILE A 36 -14.23 -6.10 -4.12
C ILE A 36 -15.71 -6.18 -3.75
N SER A 37 -16.60 -5.64 -4.59
CA SER A 37 -18.04 -5.72 -4.38
C SER A 37 -18.53 -7.18 -4.36
N ARG A 38 -17.96 -8.08 -5.18
CA ARG A 38 -18.28 -9.51 -5.11
C ARG A 38 -17.88 -10.09 -3.75
N LEU A 39 -16.65 -9.82 -3.28
CA LEU A 39 -16.14 -10.32 -2.00
C LEU A 39 -17.04 -9.92 -0.81
N GLU A 40 -17.50 -8.66 -0.79
CA GLU A 40 -18.43 -8.16 0.23
C GLU A 40 -19.76 -8.93 0.30
N ASN A 41 -20.16 -9.58 -0.79
CA ASN A 41 -21.41 -10.36 -0.85
C ASN A 41 -21.20 -11.86 -0.60
N VAL A 42 -19.99 -12.38 -0.76
CA VAL A 42 -19.73 -13.82 -0.75
C VAL A 42 -18.85 -14.32 0.40
N ALA A 43 -18.11 -13.42 1.05
CA ALA A 43 -17.18 -13.77 2.11
C ALA A 43 -17.25 -12.74 3.25
N PRO A 44 -17.14 -13.16 4.52
CA PRO A 44 -16.93 -12.21 5.60
C PRO A 44 -15.54 -11.56 5.47
N PRO A 45 -15.39 -10.29 5.86
CA PRO A 45 -14.07 -9.66 5.96
C PRO A 45 -13.22 -10.35 7.03
N ALA A 46 -11.90 -10.16 6.96
CA ALA A 46 -10.97 -10.68 7.94
C ALA A 46 -11.22 -10.07 9.34
N ILE A 47 -11.15 -10.91 10.37
CA ILE A 47 -11.29 -10.52 11.76
C ILE A 47 -9.93 -10.01 12.27
N VAL A 48 -9.63 -8.75 11.96
CA VAL A 48 -8.36 -8.12 12.32
C VAL A 48 -8.53 -6.79 13.04
N GLN A 49 -9.76 -6.37 13.36
CA GLN A 49 -10.08 -5.05 13.89
C GLN A 49 -9.42 -4.78 15.25
N ASN A 50 -8.72 -3.66 15.35
CA ASN A 50 -8.10 -3.15 16.56
C ASN A 50 -7.76 -1.65 16.38
N GLU A 51 -7.15 -1.02 17.39
CA GLU A 51 -6.76 0.41 17.36
C GLU A 51 -5.84 0.80 16.19
N PHE A 52 -5.13 -0.16 15.61
CA PHE A 52 -4.25 0.06 14.47
C PHE A 52 -4.94 -0.25 13.14
N THR A 53 -5.64 -1.37 13.01
CA THR A 53 -6.25 -1.81 11.75
C THR A 53 -7.60 -1.18 11.44
N GLY A 54 -8.22 -0.54 12.45
CA GLY A 54 -9.52 0.13 12.35
C GLY A 54 -10.69 -0.77 12.78
N TYR A 55 -11.76 -0.16 13.29
CA TYR A 55 -13.01 -0.85 13.68
C TYR A 55 -14.10 -0.74 12.61
N LYS A 56 -13.92 0.16 11.64
CA LYS A 56 -14.77 0.45 10.49
C LYS A 56 -13.97 0.34 9.18
N THR A 57 -12.98 -0.56 9.17
CA THR A 57 -12.19 -0.87 7.99
C THR A 57 -12.42 -2.32 7.64
N LEU A 58 -12.99 -2.58 6.47
CA LEU A 58 -13.13 -3.93 5.94
C LEU A 58 -11.84 -4.31 5.21
N ARG A 59 -11.34 -5.52 5.50
CA ARG A 59 -10.11 -6.03 4.91
C ARG A 59 -10.35 -7.43 4.38
N TYR A 60 -9.99 -7.64 3.13
CA TYR A 60 -9.94 -8.95 2.51
C TYR A 60 -8.48 -9.27 2.21
N PHE A 61 -8.04 -10.46 2.62
CA PHE A 61 -6.70 -10.98 2.38
C PHE A 61 -6.78 -12.23 1.50
N ASP A 62 -5.64 -12.84 1.21
CA ASP A 62 -5.55 -14.06 0.40
C ASP A 62 -6.13 -13.90 -1.03
N LEU A 63 -6.09 -12.66 -1.55
CA LEU A 63 -6.77 -12.25 -2.77
C LEU A 63 -6.30 -13.00 -4.03
N LEU A 64 -5.09 -13.56 -4.02
CA LEU A 64 -4.58 -14.38 -5.13
C LEU A 64 -5.44 -15.62 -5.40
N ASN A 65 -6.16 -16.10 -4.37
CA ASN A 65 -7.06 -17.26 -4.46
C ASN A 65 -8.49 -16.88 -4.89
N GLU A 66 -8.82 -15.59 -4.97
CA GLU A 66 -10.19 -15.13 -5.23
C GLU A 66 -10.51 -14.97 -6.73
N ASP A 67 -9.67 -14.22 -7.47
CA ASP A 67 -9.88 -13.97 -8.90
C ASP A 67 -8.56 -13.62 -9.62
N ALA A 68 -8.53 -13.88 -10.94
CA ALA A 68 -7.40 -13.58 -11.79
C ALA A 68 -7.01 -12.08 -11.83
N VAL A 69 -7.94 -11.17 -11.51
CA VAL A 69 -7.65 -9.73 -11.41
C VAL A 69 -6.59 -9.45 -10.34
N TRP A 70 -6.61 -10.16 -9.21
CA TRP A 70 -5.64 -9.98 -8.14
C TRP A 70 -4.25 -10.50 -8.52
N GLN A 71 -4.21 -11.58 -9.29
CA GLN A 71 -2.96 -12.07 -9.88
C GLN A 71 -2.38 -11.02 -10.83
N GLN A 72 -3.21 -10.38 -11.67
CA GLN A 72 -2.80 -9.29 -12.56
C GLN A 72 -2.27 -8.06 -11.79
N VAL A 73 -2.90 -7.71 -10.66
CA VAL A 73 -2.39 -6.65 -9.76
C VAL A 73 -1.02 -7.02 -9.20
N ALA A 74 -0.86 -8.25 -8.71
CA ALA A 74 0.38 -8.73 -8.10
C ALA A 74 1.60 -8.66 -9.02
N ILE A 75 1.40 -8.87 -10.32
CA ILE A 75 2.46 -8.87 -11.33
C ILE A 75 2.39 -7.68 -12.29
N HIS A 76 1.68 -6.60 -11.93
CA HIS A 76 1.51 -5.45 -12.81
C HIS A 76 2.88 -4.87 -13.24
N PRO A 77 3.29 -4.99 -14.52
CA PRO A 77 4.70 -4.83 -14.90
C PRO A 77 5.29 -3.46 -14.56
N PRO A 78 4.59 -2.33 -14.78
CA PRO A 78 5.06 -1.02 -14.34
C PRO A 78 5.39 -0.94 -12.85
N VAL A 79 4.52 -1.49 -11.99
CA VAL A 79 4.73 -1.52 -10.54
C VAL A 79 5.90 -2.44 -10.18
N LEU A 80 5.90 -3.65 -10.73
CA LEU A 80 6.89 -4.66 -10.39
C LEU A 80 8.31 -4.23 -10.79
N ASN A 81 8.46 -3.46 -11.88
CA ASN A 81 9.74 -2.88 -12.28
C ASN A 81 10.28 -1.88 -11.24
N VAL A 82 9.42 -1.05 -10.66
CA VAL A 82 9.81 -0.11 -9.58
C VAL A 82 10.18 -0.90 -8.33
N ILE A 83 9.33 -1.84 -7.89
CA ILE A 83 9.57 -2.65 -6.69
C ILE A 83 10.90 -3.41 -6.79
N ARG A 84 11.18 -4.06 -7.93
CA ARG A 84 12.45 -4.75 -8.16
C ARG A 84 13.65 -3.81 -8.22
N GLY A 85 13.46 -2.57 -8.68
CA GLY A 85 14.50 -1.54 -8.62
C GLY A 85 14.83 -1.09 -7.20
N VAL A 86 13.85 -1.15 -6.28
CA VAL A 86 14.02 -0.76 -4.87
C VAL A 86 14.54 -1.92 -4.01
N LEU A 87 13.96 -3.11 -4.13
CA LEU A 87 14.24 -4.27 -3.26
C LEU A 87 15.20 -5.30 -3.89
N GLY A 88 15.40 -5.26 -5.20
CA GLY A 88 16.10 -6.29 -5.97
C GLY A 88 15.16 -7.25 -6.70
N SER A 89 15.71 -7.99 -7.67
CA SER A 89 14.94 -8.89 -8.56
C SER A 89 14.27 -10.06 -7.85
N ASP A 90 14.84 -10.49 -6.72
CA ASP A 90 14.42 -11.67 -5.96
C ASP A 90 13.42 -11.31 -4.83
N CYS A 91 12.81 -10.13 -4.90
CA CYS A 91 11.79 -9.71 -3.95
C CYS A 91 10.60 -10.68 -3.94
N LEU A 92 10.05 -10.93 -2.75
CA LEU A 92 8.89 -11.77 -2.55
C LEU A 92 7.68 -10.91 -2.19
N LEU A 93 6.50 -11.36 -2.63
CA LEU A 93 5.24 -10.80 -2.14
C LEU A 93 5.06 -11.24 -0.67
N SER A 94 5.07 -10.28 0.25
CA SER A 94 4.80 -10.56 1.67
C SER A 94 3.31 -10.73 1.94
N THR A 95 2.52 -9.70 1.63
CA THR A 95 1.09 -9.65 1.93
C THR A 95 0.37 -8.87 0.83
N MET A 96 -0.87 -9.27 0.52
CA MET A 96 -1.76 -8.53 -0.35
C MET A 96 -3.15 -8.52 0.26
N GLY A 97 -3.81 -7.37 0.22
CA GLY A 97 -5.15 -7.23 0.73
C GLY A 97 -5.77 -5.91 0.34
N THR A 98 -7.04 -5.75 0.70
CA THR A 98 -7.77 -4.49 0.56
C THR A 98 -7.88 -3.76 1.89
N ALA A 99 -8.18 -2.47 1.81
CA ALA A 99 -8.65 -1.66 2.93
C ALA A 99 -9.81 -0.80 2.43
N VAL A 100 -11.03 -1.20 2.77
CA VAL A 100 -12.25 -0.43 2.51
C VAL A 100 -12.59 0.31 3.79
N ILE A 101 -12.39 1.63 3.79
CA ILE A 101 -12.54 2.47 4.98
C ILE A 101 -13.93 3.11 4.96
N ASP A 102 -14.75 2.77 5.95
CA ASP A 102 -16.10 3.33 6.08
C ASP A 102 -16.11 4.68 6.80
N PRO A 103 -17.17 5.49 6.60
CA PRO A 103 -17.32 6.78 7.28
C PRO A 103 -17.20 6.71 8.80
N GLY A 104 -16.39 7.64 9.34
CA GLY A 104 -16.16 7.81 10.77
C GLY A 104 -15.23 6.76 11.38
N GLU A 105 -14.34 6.18 10.58
CA GLU A 105 -13.16 5.47 11.05
C GLU A 105 -12.13 6.44 11.67
N THR A 106 -11.26 5.92 12.53
CA THR A 106 -10.16 6.68 13.15
C THR A 106 -8.86 6.59 12.35
N THR A 107 -8.03 7.62 12.44
CA THR A 107 -6.71 7.63 11.78
C THR A 107 -5.80 6.54 12.35
N GLN A 108 -5.07 5.83 11.47
CA GLN A 108 -3.99 4.96 11.91
C GLN A 108 -2.84 5.80 12.47
N ARG A 109 -2.14 5.29 13.48
CA ARG A 109 -0.91 5.92 13.97
C ARG A 109 0.14 5.88 12.86
N ILE A 110 0.97 6.91 12.74
CA ILE A 110 2.16 6.88 11.88
C ILE A 110 3.03 5.69 12.29
N HIS A 111 3.53 4.93 11.34
CA HIS A 111 4.32 3.72 11.59
C HIS A 111 5.27 3.44 10.43
N CYS A 112 6.17 2.47 10.61
CA CYS A 112 6.97 1.88 9.54
C CYS A 112 6.72 0.37 9.52
N ASP A 113 6.40 -0.19 8.35
CA ASP A 113 6.03 -1.60 8.22
C ASP A 113 7.20 -2.56 8.48
N ASP A 114 8.43 -2.11 8.24
CA ASP A 114 9.64 -2.86 8.50
C ASP A 114 10.01 -2.95 10.00
N SER A 115 9.29 -2.23 10.86
CA SER A 115 9.52 -2.25 12.32
C SER A 115 9.36 -3.65 12.93
N LEU A 116 8.58 -4.51 12.28
CA LEU A 116 8.38 -5.91 12.67
C LEU A 116 9.67 -6.75 12.62
N TYR A 117 10.68 -6.34 11.84
CA TYR A 117 11.94 -7.07 11.72
C TYR A 117 12.98 -6.69 12.79
N GLY A 118 12.77 -5.60 13.53
CA GLY A 118 13.68 -5.19 14.61
C GLY A 118 15.10 -4.83 14.15
N ILE A 119 15.30 -4.49 12.88
CA ILE A 119 16.60 -4.11 12.33
C ILE A 119 16.91 -2.65 12.71
N ALA A 120 18.14 -2.38 13.16
CA ALA A 120 18.57 -1.04 13.52
C ALA A 120 18.62 -0.11 12.30
N ARG A 121 18.08 1.11 12.44
CA ARG A 121 18.07 2.13 11.39
C ARG A 121 19.33 3.02 11.47
N PRO A 122 19.77 3.62 10.35
CA PRO A 122 19.26 3.40 8.99
C PRO A 122 19.73 2.06 8.42
N HIS A 123 18.88 1.43 7.60
CA HIS A 123 19.19 0.20 6.89
C HIS A 123 18.67 0.26 5.45
N LYS A 124 19.03 -0.72 4.62
CA LYS A 124 18.46 -0.86 3.27
C LYS A 124 16.97 -1.15 3.35
N HIS A 125 16.21 -0.78 2.32
CA HIS A 125 14.78 -1.09 2.23
C HIS A 125 14.55 -2.60 2.40
N LEU A 126 13.73 -2.96 3.38
CA LEU A 126 13.31 -4.35 3.64
C LEU A 126 11.94 -4.64 3.04
N VAL A 127 11.10 -3.60 2.94
CA VAL A 127 9.72 -3.64 2.45
C VAL A 127 9.52 -2.46 1.50
N CYS A 128 8.76 -2.67 0.44
CA CYS A 128 8.30 -1.62 -0.47
C CYS A 128 6.84 -1.91 -0.82
N ASN A 129 5.94 -1.07 -0.33
CA ASN A 129 4.50 -1.24 -0.55
C ASN A 129 4.02 -0.48 -1.77
N THR A 130 3.01 -1.03 -2.44
CA THR A 130 2.20 -0.27 -3.39
C THR A 130 0.76 -0.22 -2.93
N MET A 131 0.20 0.99 -2.84
CA MET A 131 -1.22 1.22 -2.60
C MET A 131 -1.86 1.71 -3.88
N TRP A 132 -3.03 1.16 -4.19
CA TRP A 132 -3.76 1.45 -5.41
C TRP A 132 -5.03 2.18 -5.03
N ALA A 133 -5.11 3.47 -5.36
CA ALA A 133 -6.30 4.28 -5.10
C ALA A 133 -7.41 3.84 -6.07
N LEU A 134 -8.38 3.07 -5.56
CA LEU A 134 -9.56 2.65 -6.32
C LEU A 134 -10.70 3.68 -6.21
N SER A 135 -10.71 4.47 -5.15
CA SER A 135 -11.49 5.71 -5.05
C SER A 135 -10.55 6.90 -4.91
N ASP A 136 -11.08 8.11 -5.05
CA ASP A 136 -10.31 9.31 -4.75
C ASP A 136 -9.75 9.23 -3.32
N PHE A 137 -8.48 9.59 -3.17
CA PHE A 137 -7.84 9.76 -1.86
C PHE A 137 -7.80 11.26 -1.57
N THR A 138 -8.57 11.69 -0.58
CA THR A 138 -8.64 13.08 -0.12
C THR A 138 -8.29 13.17 1.36
N GLU A 139 -7.90 14.35 1.83
CA GLU A 139 -7.69 14.57 3.26
C GLU A 139 -8.94 14.22 4.09
N GLU A 140 -10.12 14.57 3.57
CA GLU A 140 -11.41 14.34 4.22
C GLU A 140 -11.77 12.86 4.36
N ASN A 141 -11.44 12.03 3.36
CA ASN A 141 -11.78 10.61 3.37
C ASN A 141 -10.65 9.69 3.85
N GLY A 142 -9.57 10.27 4.38
CA GLY A 142 -8.50 9.51 5.03
C GLY A 142 -7.40 9.04 4.08
N ALA A 143 -7.04 9.84 3.08
CA ALA A 143 -5.85 9.59 2.25
C ALA A 143 -4.63 9.26 3.10
N THR A 144 -3.83 8.29 2.65
CA THR A 144 -2.64 7.86 3.37
C THR A 144 -1.67 9.03 3.57
N ARG A 145 -1.27 9.26 4.83
CA ARG A 145 -0.30 10.29 5.20
C ARG A 145 1.09 9.72 5.19
N LEU A 146 2.04 10.48 4.66
CA LEU A 146 3.44 10.08 4.50
C LEU A 146 4.33 11.11 5.21
N VAL A 147 5.44 10.65 5.78
CA VAL A 147 6.46 11.53 6.38
C VAL A 147 7.70 11.48 5.49
N PRO A 148 7.90 12.45 4.56
CA PRO A 148 9.03 12.46 3.65
C PRO A 148 10.37 12.39 4.39
N TYR A 149 11.35 11.70 3.82
CA TYR A 149 12.72 11.54 4.33
C TYR A 149 12.86 10.76 5.65
N SER A 150 11.76 10.32 6.27
CA SER A 150 11.78 9.61 7.56
C SER A 150 12.49 8.23 7.50
N HIS A 151 12.60 7.63 6.31
CA HIS A 151 13.34 6.39 6.08
C HIS A 151 14.86 6.52 6.28
N LYS A 152 15.38 7.75 6.29
CA LYS A 152 16.80 8.05 6.51
C LYS A 152 17.16 8.32 7.97
N LEU A 153 16.16 8.44 8.85
CA LEU A 153 16.36 8.68 10.27
C LEU A 153 16.84 7.41 10.98
N ASP A 154 17.66 7.59 12.00
CA ASP A 154 18.13 6.54 12.92
C ASP A 154 17.07 6.10 13.94
N HIS A 155 15.90 6.75 13.94
CA HIS A 155 14.75 6.45 14.77
C HIS A 155 13.47 6.41 13.93
N TYR A 156 12.41 5.82 14.49
CA TYR A 156 11.08 5.88 13.88
C TYR A 156 10.47 7.28 14.07
N PRO A 157 9.73 7.80 13.08
CA PRO A 157 9.09 9.10 13.20
C PRO A 157 8.16 9.17 14.41
N ASP A 158 8.19 10.28 15.13
CA ASP A 158 7.36 10.50 16.33
C ASP A 158 5.87 10.58 15.96
N TYR A 159 5.09 9.76 16.66
CA TYR A 159 3.66 9.61 16.54
C TYR A 159 2.86 10.89 16.84
N GLN A 160 3.41 11.85 17.62
CA GLN A 160 2.71 13.08 17.99
C GLN A 160 3.07 14.32 17.18
N LEU A 161 4.23 14.32 16.51
CA LEU A 161 4.77 15.51 15.83
C LEU A 161 4.47 15.55 14.33
N SER A 162 3.92 14.48 13.78
CA SER A 162 3.51 14.37 12.38
C SER A 162 2.06 14.83 12.22
N ARG A 163 1.83 16.14 12.34
CA ARG A 163 0.60 16.80 11.86
C ARG A 163 0.82 17.32 10.46
#